data_AF-A0A7K0KDA9-F1
#
_entry.id   AF-A0A7K0KDA9-F1
#
_cell.length_a   1.000
_cell.length_b   1.000
_cell.length_c   1.000
_cell.angle_alpha   90.00
_cell.angle_beta   90.00
_cell.angle_gamma   90.00
#
_symmetry.space_group_name_H-M   'P 1'
#
loop_
_entity.id
_entity.type
_entity.pdbx_description
1 polymer ?
#
loop_
_entity_poly.entity_id
_entity_poly.type
_entity_poly.pdbx_seq_one_letter_code
_entity_poly.pdbx_strand_id
1 'polypeptide(L)'
;MALVNEHFLKLPGNYLFADIAKRVNAFKVSHPKVKVISLGIGDVTRPLAPVVIEAMHKAVDEMSNKATFRGYGPERGYDFLREAIQKNDFLPRGIHIDLNEIFVNDGAKSDTGNIQEILRWDNNIGVTDPIYPVYVDSNAMIGRAGVFENGKWTDVTYFPCTADNNFVPQIPDRHVDMIYLCYPNNPTGTVLPKEELRKWVNFALRNDSILFYDAAYEAYITDPEIPHSIYEIKGARKCAIEFHSYSKTAGFTGVRCGYTIIPKELTAVTVDGKQRVNLNQLWDRRQSTKFNGTSYISQRAAEAIYTPEGKKQIQETIDYYMENAKIMRETLSKLSYKVYGGVNAPYLWVKTPDGMDSWKFFEQLLYGCGVVCTPGVGFGPSGEGYFRLTSFGNREDVREAMRRIAEWSLKK
;
A
#
# COMPACT_ATOMS: atom_id res chain seq x y z
N MET A 1 -14.88 36.60 -6.15
CA MET A 1 -14.53 35.42 -6.96
C MET A 1 -14.22 34.28 -6.01
N ALA A 2 -14.68 33.05 -6.28
CA ALA A 2 -14.20 31.89 -5.52
C ALA A 2 -12.75 31.60 -5.91
N LEU A 3 -11.87 31.37 -4.93
CA LEU A 3 -10.45 31.06 -5.15
C LEU A 3 -10.25 29.54 -5.15
N VAL A 4 -9.36 29.04 -6.01
CA VAL A 4 -8.99 27.62 -6.06
C VAL A 4 -7.99 27.29 -4.95
N ASN A 5 -7.87 26.01 -4.58
CA ASN A 5 -6.74 25.55 -3.78
C ASN A 5 -5.49 25.43 -4.69
N GLU A 6 -4.62 26.44 -4.67
CA GLU A 6 -3.41 26.50 -5.50
C GLU A 6 -2.39 25.39 -5.20
N HIS A 7 -2.49 24.69 -4.06
CA HIS A 7 -1.62 23.54 -3.77
C HIS A 7 -1.78 22.41 -4.79
N PHE A 8 -2.97 22.25 -5.38
CA PHE A 8 -3.19 21.29 -6.48
C PHE A 8 -2.39 21.63 -7.74
N LEU A 9 -2.09 22.91 -7.96
CA LEU A 9 -1.32 23.35 -9.13
C LEU A 9 0.18 23.05 -9.00
N LYS A 10 0.64 22.70 -7.79
CA LYS A 10 2.05 22.34 -7.52
C LYS A 10 2.36 20.87 -7.80
N LEU A 11 1.35 20.01 -7.94
CA LEU A 11 1.54 18.59 -8.18
C LEU A 11 2.21 18.36 -9.55
N PRO A 12 3.30 17.57 -9.62
CA PRO A 12 3.98 17.32 -10.89
C PRO A 12 3.18 16.34 -11.76
N GLY A 13 2.87 16.74 -13.00
CA GLY A 13 2.28 15.86 -14.02
C GLY A 13 0.92 15.26 -13.63
N ASN A 14 0.55 14.14 -14.25
CA ASN A 14 -0.58 13.34 -13.78
C ASN A 14 -0.09 12.29 -12.78
N TYR A 15 -1.01 11.79 -11.96
CA TYR A 15 -0.76 10.62 -11.10
C TYR A 15 -0.11 9.47 -11.90
N LEU A 16 1.04 8.94 -11.43
CA LEU A 16 1.91 7.97 -12.13
C LEU A 16 1.18 6.91 -12.99
N PHE A 17 0.17 6.27 -12.39
CA PHE A 17 -0.55 5.18 -13.05
C PHE A 17 -1.44 5.64 -14.20
N ALA A 18 -1.90 6.89 -14.19
CA ALA A 18 -2.64 7.50 -15.29
C ALA A 18 -1.73 7.72 -16.52
N ASP A 19 -0.48 8.14 -16.32
CA ASP A 19 0.48 8.33 -17.41
C ASP A 19 0.92 7.00 -18.03
N ILE A 20 1.12 5.95 -17.22
CA ILE A 20 1.36 4.58 -17.72
C ILE A 20 0.17 4.12 -18.55
N ALA A 21 -1.05 4.25 -18.04
CA ALA A 21 -2.27 3.84 -18.75
C ALA A 21 -2.41 4.57 -20.10
N LYS A 22 -2.14 5.89 -20.14
CA LYS A 22 -2.15 6.69 -21.37
C LYS A 22 -1.16 6.16 -22.40
N ARG A 23 0.10 5.91 -22.01
CA ARG A 23 1.15 5.40 -22.92
C ARG A 23 0.85 3.99 -23.43
N VAL A 24 0.39 3.10 -22.55
CA VAL A 24 0.01 1.73 -22.92
C VAL A 24 -1.17 1.73 -23.90
N ASN A 25 -2.16 2.58 -23.69
CA ASN A 25 -3.30 2.70 -24.60
C ASN A 25 -2.87 3.20 -25.98
N ALA A 26 -2.01 4.23 -26.04
CA ALA A 26 -1.45 4.71 -27.31
C ALA A 26 -0.66 3.62 -28.05
N PHE A 27 0.12 2.80 -27.32
CA PHE A 27 0.83 1.66 -27.89
C PHE A 27 -0.12 0.60 -28.45
N LYS A 28 -1.15 0.22 -27.69
CA LYS A 28 -2.17 -0.76 -28.14
C LYS A 28 -2.88 -0.32 -29.42
N VAL A 29 -3.21 0.97 -29.54
CA VAL A 29 -3.86 1.54 -30.73
C VAL A 29 -2.93 1.51 -31.95
N SER A 30 -1.66 1.87 -31.76
CA SER A 30 -0.67 1.88 -32.85
C SER A 30 -0.14 0.49 -33.24
N HIS A 31 -0.25 -0.50 -32.34
CA HIS A 31 0.26 -1.87 -32.53
C HIS A 31 -0.82 -2.92 -32.26
N PRO A 32 -1.94 -2.94 -33.01
CA PRO A 32 -3.12 -3.77 -32.71
C PRO A 32 -2.84 -5.28 -32.79
N LYS A 33 -1.75 -5.69 -33.44
CA LYS A 33 -1.33 -7.10 -33.55
C LYS A 33 -0.47 -7.58 -32.37
N VAL A 34 0.01 -6.68 -31.51
CA VAL A 34 0.86 -7.03 -30.37
C VAL A 34 -0.02 -7.31 -29.15
N LYS A 35 0.00 -8.55 -28.66
CA LYS A 35 -0.61 -8.89 -27.36
C LYS A 35 0.23 -8.27 -26.25
N VAL A 36 -0.23 -7.14 -25.70
CA VAL A 36 0.41 -6.47 -24.55
C VAL A 36 0.14 -7.25 -23.27
N ILE A 37 1.20 -7.58 -22.53
CA ILE A 37 1.11 -8.20 -21.20
C ILE A 37 1.43 -7.15 -20.14
N SER A 38 0.50 -6.94 -19.21
CA SER A 38 0.67 -5.93 -18.16
C SER A 38 1.17 -6.55 -16.86
N LEU A 39 2.41 -6.23 -16.48
CA LEU A 39 2.99 -6.50 -15.17
C LEU A 39 3.28 -5.17 -14.42
N GLY A 40 2.60 -4.09 -14.81
CA GLY A 40 2.78 -2.74 -14.26
C GLY A 40 1.86 -2.47 -13.08
N ILE A 41 0.58 -2.12 -13.36
CA ILE A 41 -0.42 -1.85 -12.32
C ILE A 41 -0.55 -3.08 -11.44
N GLY A 42 -0.42 -2.90 -10.13
CA GLY A 42 -0.50 -3.97 -9.15
C GLY A 42 -1.94 -4.39 -8.87
N ASP A 43 -2.79 -4.55 -9.90
CA ASP A 43 -4.17 -5.01 -9.76
C ASP A 43 -4.23 -6.54 -9.84
N VAL A 44 -5.12 -7.15 -9.05
CA VAL A 44 -5.26 -8.61 -8.93
C VAL A 44 -5.98 -9.18 -10.16
N THR A 45 -5.63 -10.41 -10.58
CA THR A 45 -6.25 -11.06 -11.75
C THR A 45 -7.09 -12.30 -11.43
N ARG A 46 -6.90 -12.90 -10.25
CA ARG A 46 -7.71 -14.02 -9.78
C ARG A 46 -9.10 -13.53 -9.37
N PRO A 47 -10.16 -14.29 -9.66
CA PRO A 47 -11.51 -13.96 -9.18
C PRO A 47 -11.56 -14.00 -7.66
N LEU A 48 -12.58 -13.36 -7.08
CA LEU A 48 -12.85 -13.46 -5.64
C LEU A 48 -13.08 -14.92 -5.25
N ALA A 49 -12.63 -15.28 -4.05
CA ALA A 49 -12.79 -16.61 -3.51
C ALA A 49 -14.29 -17.01 -3.45
N PRO A 50 -14.65 -18.27 -3.75
CA PRO A 50 -16.05 -18.72 -3.73
C PRO A 50 -16.80 -18.38 -2.44
N VAL A 51 -16.18 -18.53 -1.27
CA VAL A 51 -16.83 -18.21 0.02
C VAL A 51 -17.14 -16.71 0.17
N VAL A 52 -16.32 -15.85 -0.43
CA VAL A 52 -16.54 -14.40 -0.45
C VAL A 52 -17.74 -14.08 -1.34
N ILE A 53 -17.82 -14.70 -2.52
CA ILE A 53 -18.95 -14.52 -3.44
C ILE A 53 -20.25 -15.00 -2.80
N GLU A 54 -20.25 -16.16 -2.14
CA GLU A 54 -21.40 -16.67 -1.40
C GLU A 54 -21.87 -15.69 -0.31
N ALA A 55 -20.94 -15.16 0.48
CA ALA A 55 -21.24 -14.18 1.52
C ALA A 55 -21.81 -12.87 0.93
N MET A 56 -21.30 -12.42 -0.22
CA MET A 56 -21.83 -11.25 -0.93
C MET A 56 -23.27 -11.50 -1.42
N HIS A 57 -23.55 -12.65 -2.04
CA HIS A 57 -24.90 -12.99 -2.47
C HIS A 57 -25.89 -13.02 -1.30
N LYS A 58 -25.51 -13.69 -0.21
CA LYS A 58 -26.33 -13.72 1.01
C LYS A 58 -26.59 -12.31 1.56
N ALA A 59 -25.57 -11.46 1.59
CA ALA A 59 -25.72 -10.08 2.06
C ALA A 59 -26.65 -9.25 1.14
N VAL A 60 -26.62 -9.48 -0.18
CA VAL A 60 -27.55 -8.87 -1.13
C VAL A 60 -28.98 -9.35 -0.87
N ASP A 61 -29.18 -10.65 -0.67
CA ASP A 61 -30.50 -11.22 -0.37
C ASP A 61 -31.05 -10.68 0.95
N GLU A 62 -30.23 -10.55 1.99
CA GLU A 62 -30.60 -9.91 3.27
C GLU A 62 -31.09 -8.47 3.07
N MET A 63 -30.55 -7.74 2.10
CA MET A 63 -30.99 -6.37 1.78
C MET A 63 -32.34 -6.31 1.05
N SER A 64 -32.82 -7.42 0.50
CA SER A 64 -34.13 -7.47 -0.18
C SER A 64 -35.32 -7.60 0.77
N ASN A 65 -35.07 -7.95 2.04
CA ASN A 65 -36.11 -8.21 3.03
C ASN A 65 -36.13 -7.12 4.10
N LYS A 66 -37.31 -6.54 4.35
CA LYS A 66 -37.53 -5.46 5.33
C LYS A 66 -37.00 -5.79 6.74
N ALA A 67 -37.06 -7.05 7.17
CA ALA A 67 -36.62 -7.46 8.49
C ALA A 67 -35.08 -7.54 8.64
N THR A 68 -34.36 -7.75 7.53
CA THR A 68 -32.90 -7.92 7.51
C THR A 68 -32.16 -6.77 6.81
N PHE A 69 -32.88 -5.87 6.15
CA PHE A 69 -32.34 -4.70 5.48
C PHE A 69 -31.46 -3.86 6.41
N ARG A 70 -30.31 -3.41 5.88
CA ARG A 70 -29.36 -2.54 6.56
C ARG A 70 -29.31 -1.19 5.85
N GLY A 71 -29.71 -0.12 6.54
CA GLY A 71 -29.56 1.26 6.07
C GLY A 71 -28.12 1.76 6.25
N TYR A 72 -27.96 3.01 6.70
CA TYR A 72 -26.65 3.48 7.15
C TYR A 72 -26.13 2.59 8.29
N GLY A 73 -24.92 2.05 8.09
CA GLY A 73 -24.23 1.26 9.08
C GLY A 73 -23.46 2.13 10.07
N PRO A 74 -22.88 1.52 11.12
CA PRO A 74 -21.95 2.21 12.01
C PRO A 74 -20.71 2.67 11.23
N GLU A 75 -20.27 3.91 11.44
CA GLU A 75 -19.20 4.54 10.66
C GLU A 75 -17.83 3.89 10.90
N ARG A 76 -17.65 3.27 12.08
CA ARG A 76 -16.46 2.45 12.40
C ARG A 76 -16.47 1.07 11.74
N GLY A 77 -17.61 0.64 11.18
CA GLY A 77 -17.85 -0.72 10.70
C GLY A 77 -18.60 -1.59 11.70
N TYR A 78 -19.20 -2.65 11.18
CA TYR A 78 -20.03 -3.57 11.96
C TYR A 78 -19.16 -4.40 12.92
N ASP A 79 -19.73 -4.73 14.09
CA ASP A 79 -19.02 -5.51 15.13
C ASP A 79 -18.51 -6.85 14.60
N PHE A 80 -19.30 -7.56 13.78
CA PHE A 80 -18.90 -8.87 13.25
C PHE A 80 -17.54 -8.84 12.52
N LEU A 81 -17.26 -7.77 11.77
CA LEU A 81 -16.00 -7.65 11.04
C LEU A 81 -14.89 -7.18 11.96
N ARG A 82 -15.18 -6.25 12.87
CA ARG A 82 -14.18 -5.76 13.85
C ARG A 82 -13.74 -6.87 14.80
N GLU A 83 -14.66 -7.72 15.25
CA GLU A 83 -14.37 -8.92 16.04
C GLU A 83 -13.55 -9.94 15.25
N ALA A 84 -13.90 -10.17 13.98
CA ALA A 84 -13.13 -11.06 13.11
C ALA A 84 -11.68 -10.56 12.92
N ILE A 85 -11.49 -9.27 12.67
CA ILE A 85 -10.16 -8.63 12.58
C ILE A 85 -9.38 -8.84 13.87
N GLN A 86 -9.94 -8.45 15.02
CA GLN A 86 -9.30 -8.59 16.33
C GLN A 86 -8.85 -10.03 16.60
N LYS A 87 -9.75 -11.00 16.37
CA LYS A 87 -9.52 -12.41 16.68
C LYS A 87 -8.50 -13.08 15.76
N ASN A 88 -8.37 -12.64 14.51
CA ASN A 88 -7.59 -13.35 13.50
C ASN A 88 -6.28 -12.65 13.14
N ASP A 89 -6.25 -11.31 13.12
CA ASP A 89 -5.07 -10.57 12.67
C ASP A 89 -4.16 -10.19 13.84
N PHE A 90 -4.75 -9.92 15.01
CA PHE A 90 -4.00 -9.36 16.15
C PHE A 90 -3.82 -10.36 17.30
N LEU A 91 -4.89 -11.01 17.76
CA LEU A 91 -4.83 -11.89 18.93
C LEU A 91 -3.83 -13.06 18.78
N PRO A 92 -3.72 -13.76 17.63
CA PRO A 92 -2.75 -14.84 17.45
C PRO A 92 -1.29 -14.38 17.56
N ARG A 93 -1.04 -13.08 17.39
CA ARG A 93 0.27 -12.43 17.52
C ARG A 93 0.52 -11.86 18.93
N GLY A 94 -0.40 -12.12 19.87
CA GLY A 94 -0.35 -11.56 21.23
C GLY A 94 -0.71 -10.07 21.32
N ILE A 95 -1.23 -9.50 20.23
CA ILE A 95 -1.62 -8.09 20.19
C ILE A 95 -3.07 -7.96 20.64
N HIS A 96 -3.29 -7.17 21.69
CA HIS A 96 -4.61 -6.91 22.25
C HIS A 96 -5.05 -5.51 21.83
N ILE A 97 -6.06 -5.45 20.98
CA ILE A 97 -6.69 -4.21 20.52
C ILE A 97 -8.15 -4.16 21.00
N ASP A 98 -8.66 -2.97 21.31
CA ASP A 98 -10.09 -2.76 21.59
C ASP A 98 -10.87 -2.65 20.27
N LEU A 99 -12.11 -3.14 20.20
CA LEU A 99 -12.93 -3.04 18.98
C LEU A 99 -13.15 -1.58 18.52
N ASN A 100 -13.05 -0.62 19.44
CA ASN A 100 -13.12 0.82 19.17
C ASN A 100 -11.81 1.41 18.63
N GLU A 101 -10.74 0.63 18.58
CA GLU A 101 -9.48 0.99 17.91
C GLU A 101 -9.50 0.62 16.42
N ILE A 102 -10.50 -0.14 15.97
CA ILE A 102 -10.63 -0.62 14.59
C ILE A 102 -11.64 0.25 13.82
N PHE A 103 -11.19 0.86 12.73
CA PHE A 103 -12.02 1.62 11.81
C PHE A 103 -12.04 0.95 10.44
N VAL A 104 -13.17 0.37 10.04
CA VAL A 104 -13.35 -0.20 8.71
C VAL A 104 -13.47 0.94 7.68
N ASN A 105 -12.76 0.82 6.57
CA ASN A 105 -12.69 1.82 5.50
C ASN A 105 -12.95 1.20 4.11
N ASP A 106 -13.00 2.03 3.08
CA ASP A 106 -13.19 1.63 1.67
C ASP A 106 -11.87 1.25 0.97
N GLY A 107 -10.84 0.95 1.76
CA GLY A 107 -9.49 0.56 1.37
C GLY A 107 -8.43 1.58 1.81
N ALA A 108 -7.21 1.09 2.07
CA ALA A 108 -6.13 1.86 2.69
C ALA A 108 -5.77 3.18 1.98
N LYS A 109 -5.99 3.32 0.66
CA LYS A 109 -5.69 4.57 -0.07
C LYS A 109 -6.45 5.77 0.52
N SER A 110 -7.72 5.61 0.85
CA SER A 110 -8.54 6.69 1.40
C SER A 110 -8.01 7.10 2.77
N ASP A 111 -7.75 6.15 3.65
CA ASP A 111 -7.30 6.45 5.01
C ASP A 111 -5.87 6.98 5.04
N THR A 112 -4.93 6.36 4.32
CA THR A 112 -3.53 6.84 4.26
C THR A 112 -3.40 8.27 3.72
N GLY A 113 -4.26 8.67 2.78
CA GLY A 113 -4.30 10.04 2.28
C GLY A 113 -5.05 11.04 3.18
N ASN A 114 -6.06 10.56 3.92
CA ASN A 114 -6.94 11.43 4.72
C ASN A 114 -6.56 11.50 6.21
N ILE A 115 -5.79 10.55 6.73
CA ILE A 115 -5.42 10.48 8.15
C ILE A 115 -4.71 11.75 8.63
N GLN A 116 -4.05 12.43 7.72
CA GLN A 116 -3.34 13.66 8.01
C GLN A 116 -4.27 14.85 8.37
N GLU A 117 -5.58 14.77 8.07
CA GLU A 117 -6.57 15.80 8.41
C GLU A 117 -6.77 16.00 9.93
N ILE A 118 -6.44 15.01 10.75
CA ILE A 118 -6.55 15.10 12.22
C ILE A 118 -5.29 15.66 12.89
N LEU A 119 -4.28 16.00 12.10
CA LEU A 119 -3.04 16.63 12.55
C LEU A 119 -2.93 18.05 12.00
N ARG A 120 -2.12 18.87 12.67
CA ARG A 120 -1.96 20.27 12.27
C ARG A 120 -1.28 20.36 10.90
N TRP A 121 -1.69 21.34 10.10
CA TRP A 121 -1.28 21.49 8.71
C TRP A 121 0.22 21.79 8.53
N ASP A 122 0.89 22.33 9.57
CA ASP A 122 2.31 22.70 9.59
C ASP A 122 3.23 21.65 10.24
N ASN A 123 2.70 20.50 10.68
CA ASN A 123 3.54 19.34 11.02
C ASN A 123 4.32 18.92 9.78
N ASN A 124 5.62 18.68 9.91
CA ASN A 124 6.44 18.20 8.81
C ASN A 124 6.24 16.69 8.58
N ILE A 125 6.59 16.21 7.39
CA ILE A 125 6.47 14.79 7.04
C ILE A 125 7.79 14.17 6.63
N GLY A 126 7.89 12.87 6.87
CA GLY A 126 8.93 12.02 6.30
C GLY A 126 8.37 10.73 5.74
N VAL A 127 9.02 10.23 4.70
CA VAL A 127 8.61 9.03 3.96
C VAL A 127 9.84 8.21 3.61
N THR A 128 9.74 6.88 3.56
CA THR A 128 10.78 6.09 2.89
C THR A 128 10.80 6.42 1.40
N ASP A 129 11.92 6.18 0.72
CA ASP A 129 12.08 6.50 -0.70
C ASP A 129 12.88 5.39 -1.40
N PRO A 130 12.32 4.67 -2.39
CA PRO A 130 11.03 4.88 -3.02
C PRO A 130 9.84 4.36 -2.20
N ILE A 131 8.67 4.95 -2.41
CA ILE A 131 7.43 4.58 -1.71
C ILE A 131 6.18 4.89 -2.55
N TYR A 132 5.03 4.37 -2.14
CA TYR A 132 3.74 4.64 -2.77
C TYR A 132 3.41 6.15 -2.76
N PRO A 133 3.11 6.77 -3.92
CA PRO A 133 3.05 8.24 -4.04
C PRO A 133 1.90 8.91 -3.29
N VAL A 134 0.85 8.18 -2.91
CA VAL A 134 -0.33 8.76 -2.23
C VAL A 134 0.03 9.49 -0.96
N TYR A 135 1.01 9.01 -0.20
CA TYR A 135 1.43 9.64 1.05
C TYR A 135 1.96 11.05 0.78
N VAL A 136 2.80 11.22 -0.24
CA VAL A 136 3.37 12.52 -0.61
C VAL A 136 2.32 13.40 -1.29
N ASP A 137 1.59 12.88 -2.28
CA ASP A 137 0.61 13.64 -3.04
C ASP A 137 -0.52 14.20 -2.16
N SER A 138 -1.03 13.41 -1.22
CA SER A 138 -2.08 13.86 -0.29
C SER A 138 -1.60 14.96 0.66
N ASN A 139 -0.35 14.90 1.10
CA ASN A 139 0.28 15.96 1.89
C ASN A 139 0.59 17.21 1.04
N ALA A 140 0.93 17.04 -0.23
CA ALA A 140 1.09 18.15 -1.17
C ALA A 140 -0.24 18.88 -1.43
N MET A 141 -1.35 18.14 -1.62
CA MET A 141 -2.70 18.69 -1.88
C MET A 141 -3.20 19.63 -0.78
N ILE A 142 -2.72 19.47 0.46
CA ILE A 142 -3.07 20.33 1.59
C ILE A 142 -1.97 21.32 1.99
N GLY A 143 -0.91 21.42 1.18
CA GLY A 143 0.12 22.45 1.32
C GLY A 143 1.32 22.11 2.20
N ARG A 144 1.47 20.86 2.64
CA ARG A 144 2.54 20.42 3.57
C ARG A 144 3.86 20.07 2.88
N ALA A 145 3.85 19.87 1.55
CA ALA A 145 5.03 19.39 0.81
C ALA A 145 5.97 20.49 0.28
N GLY A 146 5.57 21.77 0.35
CA GLY A 146 6.38 22.88 -0.14
C GLY A 146 6.32 23.08 -1.66
N VAL A 147 7.48 23.13 -2.32
CA VAL A 147 7.62 23.27 -3.79
C VAL A 147 8.23 22.00 -4.36
N PHE A 148 7.79 21.59 -5.57
CA PHE A 148 8.38 20.48 -6.28
C PHE A 148 9.51 20.97 -7.19
N GLU A 149 10.75 20.61 -6.87
CA GLU A 149 11.93 20.97 -7.65
C GLU A 149 12.95 19.82 -7.65
N ASN A 150 13.65 19.63 -8.76
CA ASN A 150 14.69 18.60 -8.89
C ASN A 150 14.21 17.17 -8.53
N GLY A 151 12.96 16.85 -8.87
CA GLY A 151 12.37 15.52 -8.65
C GLY A 151 11.93 15.24 -7.20
N LYS A 152 11.91 16.24 -6.32
CA LYS A 152 11.51 16.10 -4.92
C LYS A 152 10.74 17.31 -4.41
N TRP A 153 10.01 17.10 -3.34
CA TRP A 153 9.33 18.15 -2.58
C TRP A 153 10.29 18.75 -1.53
N THR A 154 10.35 20.08 -1.42
CA THR A 154 11.30 20.77 -0.52
C THR A 154 11.08 20.47 0.96
N ASP A 155 9.82 20.27 1.35
CA ASP A 155 9.44 20.20 2.78
C ASP A 155 9.16 18.75 3.23
N VAL A 156 9.50 17.77 2.38
CA VAL A 156 9.39 16.33 2.68
C VAL A 156 10.76 15.77 3.05
N THR A 157 10.82 15.06 4.19
CA THR A 157 12.01 14.31 4.58
C THR A 157 12.00 12.94 3.91
N TYR A 158 12.85 12.71 2.93
CA TYR A 158 12.98 11.41 2.29
C TYR A 158 14.00 10.56 3.06
N PHE A 159 13.65 9.30 3.35
CA PHE A 159 14.56 8.30 3.91
C PHE A 159 14.94 7.30 2.82
N PRO A 160 16.10 7.47 2.15
CA PRO A 160 16.47 6.61 1.03
C PRO A 160 16.56 5.13 1.44
N CYS A 161 15.94 4.28 0.64
CA CYS A 161 15.97 2.82 0.68
C CYS A 161 16.58 2.36 -0.64
N THR A 162 17.88 2.14 -0.65
CA THR A 162 18.65 1.83 -1.87
C THR A 162 19.29 0.45 -1.76
N ALA A 163 19.83 -0.04 -2.87
CA ALA A 163 20.63 -1.27 -2.84
C ALA A 163 21.83 -1.17 -1.87
N ASP A 164 22.42 0.01 -1.70
CA ASP A 164 23.63 0.20 -0.91
C ASP A 164 23.37 0.09 0.60
N ASN A 165 22.16 0.42 1.05
CA ASN A 165 21.74 0.24 2.45
C ASN A 165 20.80 -0.95 2.65
N ASN A 166 20.75 -1.88 1.67
CA ASN A 166 19.86 -3.04 1.69
C ASN A 166 18.38 -2.68 1.88
N PHE A 167 17.96 -1.50 1.39
CA PHE A 167 16.61 -0.95 1.54
C PHE A 167 16.17 -0.76 3.00
N VAL A 168 17.13 -0.64 3.93
CA VAL A 168 16.89 -0.28 5.32
C VAL A 168 17.13 1.22 5.47
N PRO A 169 16.08 2.04 5.66
CA PRO A 169 16.23 3.48 5.78
C PRO A 169 16.93 3.84 7.09
N GLN A 170 17.82 4.82 7.03
CA GLN A 170 18.45 5.37 8.22
C GLN A 170 17.43 6.20 9.03
N ILE A 171 17.52 6.10 10.36
CA ILE A 171 16.78 6.99 11.26
C ILE A 171 17.29 8.42 11.04
N PRO A 172 16.42 9.42 10.82
CA PRO A 172 16.85 10.79 10.61
C PRO A 172 17.52 11.37 11.86
N ASP A 173 18.44 12.31 11.63
CA ASP A 173 19.10 13.12 12.65
C ASP A 173 18.24 14.29 13.14
N ARG A 174 17.23 14.66 12.37
CA ARG A 174 16.27 15.73 12.68
C ARG A 174 14.91 15.20 13.11
N HIS A 175 14.19 16.01 13.87
CA HIS A 175 12.80 15.74 14.25
C HIS A 175 11.91 15.67 13.00
N VAL A 176 11.05 14.65 12.93
CA VAL A 176 9.99 14.52 11.94
C VAL A 176 8.67 14.23 12.66
N ASP A 177 7.62 15.01 12.43
CA ASP A 177 6.35 14.87 13.17
C ASP A 177 5.55 13.64 12.69
N MET A 178 5.51 13.43 11.38
CA MET A 178 4.68 12.43 10.70
C MET A 178 5.53 11.53 9.80
N ILE A 179 5.62 10.24 10.09
CA ILE A 179 6.52 9.30 9.38
C ILE A 179 5.71 8.21 8.70
N TYR A 180 5.74 8.15 7.37
CA TYR A 180 5.12 7.07 6.61
C TYR A 180 6.11 5.92 6.37
N LEU A 181 5.75 4.74 6.87
CA LEU A 181 6.46 3.49 6.63
C LEU A 181 5.50 2.53 5.94
N CYS A 182 5.92 1.91 4.84
CA CYS A 182 5.12 0.91 4.12
C CYS A 182 5.91 -0.39 4.09
N TYR A 183 5.41 -1.43 4.79
CA TYR A 183 6.08 -2.73 4.90
C TYR A 183 5.05 -3.88 4.96
N PRO A 184 5.13 -4.86 4.04
CA PRO A 184 6.06 -4.95 2.91
C PRO A 184 5.95 -3.77 1.93
N ASN A 185 7.10 -3.27 1.48
CA ASN A 185 7.20 -2.00 0.78
C ASN A 185 6.69 -2.09 -0.66
N ASN A 186 5.85 -1.13 -1.03
CA ASN A 186 5.57 -0.80 -2.43
C ASN A 186 6.39 0.44 -2.80
N PRO A 187 7.38 0.37 -3.71
CA PRO A 187 7.49 -0.65 -4.78
C PRO A 187 8.51 -1.78 -4.55
N THR A 188 9.38 -1.69 -3.54
CA THR A 188 10.61 -2.49 -3.51
C THR A 188 10.39 -3.97 -3.19
N GLY A 189 9.25 -4.30 -2.58
CA GLY A 189 8.93 -5.62 -2.05
C GLY A 189 9.76 -6.03 -0.84
N THR A 190 10.47 -5.10 -0.21
CA THR A 190 11.30 -5.34 0.97
C THR A 190 10.50 -5.22 2.26
N VAL A 191 11.08 -5.71 3.35
CA VAL A 191 10.49 -5.74 4.69
C VAL A 191 11.52 -5.22 5.69
N LEU A 192 11.06 -4.81 6.88
CA LEU A 192 11.96 -4.50 7.98
C LEU A 192 11.95 -5.60 9.03
N PRO A 193 13.12 -6.08 9.46
CA PRO A 193 13.23 -6.92 10.64
C PRO A 193 12.70 -6.20 11.89
N LYS A 194 12.31 -7.00 12.89
CA LYS A 194 11.81 -6.52 14.18
C LYS A 194 12.72 -5.47 14.84
N GLU A 195 14.04 -5.66 14.75
CA GLU A 195 15.04 -4.75 15.33
C GLU A 195 15.07 -3.39 14.63
N GLU A 196 14.87 -3.33 13.31
CA GLU A 196 14.80 -2.07 12.57
C GLU A 196 13.50 -1.33 12.86
N LEU A 197 12.36 -2.03 12.93
CA LEU A 197 11.09 -1.41 13.37
C LEU A 197 11.18 -0.87 14.80
N ARG A 198 11.91 -1.56 15.69
CA ARG A 198 12.15 -1.07 17.06
C ARG A 198 12.91 0.26 17.07
N LYS A 199 13.85 0.48 16.15
CA LYS A 199 14.53 1.79 16.05
C LYS A 199 13.57 2.90 15.67
N TRP A 200 12.64 2.64 14.74
CA TRP A 200 11.59 3.60 14.36
C TRP A 200 10.62 3.91 15.50
N VAL A 201 10.13 2.89 16.20
CA VAL A 201 9.27 3.08 17.39
C VAL A 201 10.00 3.87 18.47
N ASN A 202 11.27 3.54 18.75
CA ASN A 202 12.07 4.30 19.71
C ASN A 202 12.34 5.74 19.26
N PHE A 203 12.54 5.98 17.97
CA PHE A 203 12.65 7.34 17.43
C PHE A 203 11.35 8.10 17.63
N ALA A 204 10.21 7.53 17.26
CA ALA A 204 8.91 8.17 17.37
C ALA A 204 8.55 8.51 18.81
N LEU A 205 8.75 7.57 19.75
CA LEU A 205 8.51 7.81 21.18
C LEU A 205 9.41 8.90 21.77
N ARG A 206 10.67 8.98 21.35
CA ARG A 206 11.61 9.99 21.85
C ARG A 206 11.30 11.40 21.35
N ASN A 207 10.75 11.50 20.14
CA ASN A 207 10.51 12.76 19.47
C ASN A 207 9.04 13.19 19.47
N ASP A 208 8.13 12.39 20.05
CA ASP A 208 6.68 12.59 19.95
C ASP A 208 6.14 12.56 18.51
N SER A 209 6.81 11.80 17.65
CA SER A 209 6.41 11.57 16.26
C SER A 209 5.32 10.50 16.16
N ILE A 210 4.57 10.52 15.06
CA ILE A 210 3.56 9.52 14.73
C ILE A 210 4.01 8.73 13.51
N LEU A 211 4.07 7.40 13.67
CA LEU A 211 4.28 6.45 12.59
C LEU A 211 2.94 6.13 11.91
N PHE A 212 2.87 6.38 10.62
CA PHE A 212 1.83 5.89 9.73
C PHE A 212 2.35 4.62 9.05
N TYR A 213 1.98 3.46 9.60
CA TYR A 213 2.47 2.15 9.17
C TYR A 213 1.47 1.48 8.22
N ASP A 214 1.77 1.46 6.92
CA ASP A 214 0.97 0.79 5.90
C ASP A 214 1.40 -0.67 5.76
N ALA A 215 0.54 -1.58 6.23
CA ALA A 215 0.70 -3.03 6.22
C ALA A 215 -0.17 -3.70 5.13
N ALA A 216 -0.57 -2.98 4.07
CA ALA A 216 -1.48 -3.51 3.04
C ALA A 216 -1.01 -4.80 2.31
N TYR A 217 0.28 -5.16 2.43
CA TYR A 217 0.86 -6.38 1.85
C TYR A 217 1.25 -7.43 2.90
N GLU A 218 0.86 -7.26 4.16
CA GLU A 218 1.22 -8.14 5.28
C GLU A 218 1.02 -9.63 4.98
N ALA A 219 -0.09 -9.99 4.31
CA ALA A 219 -0.43 -11.38 4.03
C ALA A 219 0.54 -12.08 3.05
N TYR A 220 1.43 -11.32 2.40
CA TYR A 220 2.44 -11.84 1.46
C TYR A 220 3.80 -12.09 2.13
N ILE A 221 3.96 -11.77 3.42
CA ILE A 221 5.17 -12.10 4.17
C ILE A 221 5.29 -13.63 4.26
N THR A 222 6.44 -14.17 3.84
CA THR A 222 6.74 -15.60 3.89
C THR A 222 7.82 -15.93 4.93
N ASP A 223 8.62 -14.95 5.32
CA ASP A 223 9.65 -15.08 6.35
C ASP A 223 9.02 -14.97 7.76
N PRO A 224 9.07 -16.03 8.59
CA PRO A 224 8.45 -16.05 9.91
C PRO A 224 9.11 -15.11 10.93
N GLU A 225 10.32 -14.61 10.66
CA GLU A 225 11.02 -13.67 11.55
C GLU A 225 10.61 -12.21 11.32
N ILE A 226 9.83 -11.96 10.26
CA ILE A 226 9.41 -10.61 9.89
C ILE A 226 8.08 -10.28 10.60
N PRO A 227 8.01 -9.14 11.29
CA PRO A 227 6.77 -8.70 11.92
C PRO A 227 5.71 -8.37 10.87
N HIS A 228 4.50 -8.85 11.14
CA HIS A 228 3.29 -8.61 10.35
C HIS A 228 2.57 -7.32 10.79
N SER A 229 2.74 -6.91 12.05
CA SER A 229 2.18 -5.67 12.59
C SER A 229 3.23 -4.83 13.33
N ILE A 230 3.12 -3.50 13.24
CA ILE A 230 3.94 -2.59 14.05
C ILE A 230 3.69 -2.78 15.54
N TYR A 231 2.50 -3.28 15.93
CA TYR A 231 2.14 -3.50 17.32
C TYR A 231 2.79 -4.74 17.95
N GLU A 232 3.54 -5.53 17.17
CA GLU A 232 4.47 -6.52 17.72
C GLU A 232 5.68 -5.87 18.42
N ILE A 233 5.88 -4.56 18.19
CA ILE A 233 6.93 -3.76 18.82
C ILE A 233 6.37 -3.08 20.07
N LYS A 234 7.01 -3.36 21.21
CA LYS A 234 6.65 -2.73 22.50
C LYS A 234 6.70 -1.21 22.38
N GLY A 235 5.60 -0.57 22.78
CA GLY A 235 5.46 0.89 22.76
C GLY A 235 4.83 1.47 21.49
N ALA A 236 4.72 0.69 20.40
CA ALA A 236 4.15 1.17 19.14
C ALA A 236 2.73 1.72 19.28
N ARG A 237 1.92 1.16 20.19
CA ARG A 237 0.55 1.65 20.48
C ARG A 237 0.49 3.13 20.90
N LYS A 238 1.59 3.73 21.35
CA LYS A 238 1.66 5.14 21.78
C LYS A 238 2.10 6.08 20.67
N CYS A 239 2.58 5.57 19.54
CA CYS A 239 3.18 6.38 18.49
C CYS A 239 2.87 5.89 17.07
N ALA A 240 1.97 4.93 16.87
CA ALA A 240 1.69 4.36 15.55
C ALA A 240 0.18 4.26 15.25
N ILE A 241 -0.14 4.48 13.98
CA ILE A 241 -1.40 4.12 13.32
C ILE A 241 -1.05 3.07 12.27
N GLU A 242 -1.83 2.01 12.17
CA GLU A 242 -1.59 0.91 11.23
C GLU A 242 -2.73 0.81 10.22
N PHE A 243 -2.40 0.71 8.93
CA PHE A 243 -3.35 0.60 7.83
C PHE A 243 -3.29 -0.79 7.21
N HIS A 244 -4.47 -1.34 6.91
CA HIS A 244 -4.64 -2.64 6.28
C HIS A 244 -5.57 -2.55 5.07
N SER A 245 -5.44 -3.50 4.15
CA SER A 245 -6.29 -3.55 2.97
C SER A 245 -6.61 -4.97 2.52
N TYR A 246 -7.90 -5.26 2.31
CA TYR A 246 -8.34 -6.49 1.66
C TYR A 246 -8.15 -6.45 0.14
N SER A 247 -7.80 -5.30 -0.44
CA SER A 247 -7.58 -5.18 -1.88
C SER A 247 -6.47 -6.10 -2.38
N LYS A 248 -5.42 -6.30 -1.58
CA LYS A 248 -4.27 -7.14 -1.96
C LYS A 248 -4.34 -8.53 -1.34
N THR A 249 -4.82 -8.62 -0.10
CA THR A 249 -5.02 -9.91 0.58
C THR A 249 -6.10 -10.75 -0.08
N ALA A 250 -7.28 -10.18 -0.34
CA ALA A 250 -8.47 -10.93 -0.79
C ALA A 250 -8.99 -10.55 -2.19
N GLY A 251 -8.25 -9.72 -2.93
CA GLY A 251 -8.65 -9.28 -4.27
C GLY A 251 -9.74 -8.20 -4.30
N PHE A 252 -9.96 -7.48 -3.19
CA PHE A 252 -11.03 -6.48 -3.06
C PHE A 252 -10.68 -5.14 -3.75
N THR A 253 -9.96 -5.16 -4.87
CA THR A 253 -9.57 -3.95 -5.59
C THR A 253 -10.79 -3.20 -6.11
N GLY A 254 -11.81 -3.92 -6.59
CA GLY A 254 -13.13 -3.38 -6.95
C GLY A 254 -14.19 -3.41 -5.82
N VAL A 255 -14.07 -4.30 -4.83
CA VAL A 255 -15.05 -4.44 -3.72
C VAL A 255 -14.93 -3.35 -2.67
N ARG A 256 -13.73 -2.77 -2.52
CA ARG A 256 -13.43 -1.63 -1.64
C ARG A 256 -13.70 -1.94 -0.15
N CYS A 257 -12.70 -2.51 0.52
CA CYS A 257 -12.72 -2.71 1.97
C CYS A 257 -11.30 -2.75 2.51
N GLY A 258 -11.10 -2.21 3.70
CA GLY A 258 -9.87 -2.27 4.49
C GLY A 258 -10.17 -1.87 5.93
N TYR A 259 -9.13 -1.68 6.73
CA TYR A 259 -9.30 -1.16 8.07
C TYR A 259 -8.05 -0.40 8.53
N THR A 260 -8.23 0.46 9.52
CA THR A 260 -7.18 1.23 10.17
C THR A 260 -7.26 1.00 11.67
N ILE A 261 -6.12 0.77 12.30
CA ILE A 261 -5.99 0.64 13.75
C ILE A 261 -5.45 1.96 14.31
N ILE A 262 -6.24 2.60 15.17
CA ILE A 262 -5.83 3.81 15.91
C ILE A 262 -5.97 3.53 17.40
N PRO A 263 -4.85 3.28 18.11
CA PRO A 263 -4.88 2.98 19.53
C PRO A 263 -5.47 4.12 20.35
N LYS A 264 -6.18 3.79 21.43
CA LYS A 264 -6.66 4.79 22.41
C LYS A 264 -5.51 5.43 23.22
N GLU A 265 -4.32 4.83 23.18
CA GLU A 265 -3.12 5.36 23.81
C GLU A 265 -2.41 6.41 22.94
N LEU A 266 -2.75 6.50 21.65
CA LEU A 266 -2.13 7.44 20.73
C LEU A 266 -2.68 8.85 20.96
N THR A 267 -1.77 9.79 21.23
CA THR A 267 -2.12 11.20 21.48
C THR A 267 -1.22 12.14 20.69
N ALA A 268 -1.70 13.35 20.44
CA ALA A 268 -0.90 14.48 19.97
C ALA A 268 -1.10 15.68 20.90
N VAL A 269 -0.17 16.65 20.86
CA VAL A 269 -0.23 17.84 21.73
C VAL A 269 -0.92 19.02 21.05
N THR A 270 -1.60 19.84 21.84
CA THR A 270 -2.07 21.17 21.40
C THR A 270 -0.88 22.11 21.18
N VAL A 271 -1.11 23.18 20.41
CA VAL A 271 -0.11 24.19 20.02
C VAL A 271 0.61 24.81 21.22
N ASP A 272 -0.11 25.01 22.32
CA ASP A 272 0.42 25.57 23.56
C ASP A 272 1.10 24.52 24.46
N GLY A 273 1.13 23.24 24.01
CA GLY A 273 1.71 22.10 24.72
C GLY A 273 0.95 21.67 25.98
N LYS A 274 -0.21 22.27 26.28
CA LYS A 274 -0.89 22.07 27.57
C LYS A 274 -1.78 20.83 27.63
N GLN A 275 -2.25 20.35 26.49
CA GLN A 275 -3.17 19.22 26.42
C GLN A 275 -2.67 18.16 25.43
N ARG A 276 -2.73 16.90 25.85
CA ARG A 276 -2.66 15.74 24.96
C ARG A 276 -4.08 15.32 24.54
N VAL A 277 -4.29 15.23 23.23
CA VAL A 277 -5.57 14.90 22.62
C VAL A 277 -5.48 13.50 22.02
N ASN A 278 -6.48 12.66 22.30
CA ASN A 278 -6.57 11.32 21.77
C ASN A 278 -6.91 11.34 20.27
N LEU A 279 -6.06 10.73 19.44
CA LEU A 279 -6.24 10.74 17.99
C LEU A 279 -7.36 9.81 17.51
N ASN A 280 -7.66 8.74 18.25
CA ASN A 280 -8.78 7.84 17.95
C ASN A 280 -10.12 8.60 17.92
N GLN A 281 -10.36 9.49 18.89
CA GLN A 281 -11.57 10.32 18.95
C GLN A 281 -11.65 11.34 17.80
N LEU A 282 -10.52 11.95 17.42
CA LEU A 282 -10.49 12.88 16.29
C LEU A 282 -10.79 12.15 14.98
N TRP A 283 -10.23 10.96 14.78
CA TRP A 283 -10.51 10.16 13.60
C TRP A 283 -11.95 9.69 13.53
N ASP A 284 -12.51 9.26 14.65
CA ASP A 284 -13.92 8.90 14.75
C ASP A 284 -14.83 10.07 14.33
N ARG A 285 -14.59 11.26 14.89
CA ARG A 285 -15.35 12.46 14.51
C ARG A 285 -15.20 12.78 13.01
N ARG A 286 -13.99 12.60 12.46
CA ARG A 286 -13.71 12.78 11.04
C ARG A 286 -14.51 11.79 10.20
N GLN A 287 -14.46 10.49 10.52
CA GLN A 287 -15.17 9.45 9.78
C GLN A 287 -16.68 9.70 9.83
N SER A 288 -17.27 9.95 11.01
CA SER A 288 -18.71 10.25 11.12
C SER A 288 -19.15 11.56 10.45
N THR A 289 -18.21 12.39 9.96
CA THR A 289 -18.51 13.63 9.23
C THR A 289 -18.32 13.48 7.73
N LYS A 290 -17.28 12.76 7.30
CA LYS A 290 -16.82 12.70 5.90
C LYS A 290 -16.98 11.33 5.25
N PHE A 291 -17.43 10.32 6.00
CA PHE A 291 -17.53 8.95 5.53
C PHE A 291 -18.82 8.28 6.05
N ASN A 292 -19.62 7.74 5.13
CA ASN A 292 -20.90 7.09 5.47
C ASN A 292 -20.75 5.58 5.79
N GLY A 293 -19.53 5.12 6.07
CA GLY A 293 -19.23 3.71 6.34
C GLY A 293 -19.04 2.87 5.08
N THR A 294 -18.25 1.80 5.21
CA THR A 294 -18.07 0.78 4.18
C THR A 294 -19.34 -0.04 4.01
N SER A 295 -19.70 -0.41 2.77
CA SER A 295 -20.95 -1.09 2.50
C SER A 295 -21.11 -2.39 3.29
N TYR A 296 -22.34 -2.69 3.73
CA TYR A 296 -22.66 -3.94 4.45
C TYR A 296 -22.21 -5.19 3.67
N ILE A 297 -22.43 -5.19 2.34
CA ILE A 297 -22.05 -6.29 1.45
C ILE A 297 -20.53 -6.47 1.42
N SER A 298 -19.76 -5.39 1.28
CA SER A 298 -18.28 -5.44 1.30
C SER A 298 -17.75 -5.90 2.66
N GLN A 299 -18.41 -5.53 3.76
CA GLN A 299 -18.01 -5.97 5.10
C GLN A 299 -18.32 -7.46 5.33
N ARG A 300 -19.47 -7.96 4.89
CA ARG A 300 -19.80 -9.40 4.91
C ARG A 300 -18.84 -10.23 4.05
N ALA A 301 -18.47 -9.69 2.89
CA ALA A 301 -17.44 -10.27 2.04
C ALA A 301 -16.10 -10.38 2.78
N ALA A 302 -15.69 -9.32 3.48
CA ALA A 302 -14.45 -9.30 4.26
C ALA A 302 -14.51 -10.25 5.47
N GLU A 303 -15.66 -10.34 6.15
CA GLU A 303 -15.85 -11.30 7.25
C GLU A 303 -15.62 -12.75 6.79
N ALA A 304 -16.10 -13.09 5.58
CA ALA A 304 -16.01 -14.45 5.04
C ALA A 304 -14.56 -14.95 4.88
N ILE A 305 -13.59 -14.05 4.67
CA ILE A 305 -12.18 -14.44 4.54
C ILE A 305 -11.62 -15.06 5.82
N TYR A 306 -12.23 -14.75 6.98
CA TYR A 306 -11.78 -15.23 8.28
C TYR A 306 -12.34 -16.60 8.64
N THR A 307 -13.29 -17.13 7.86
CA THR A 307 -13.75 -18.50 8.00
C THR A 307 -12.62 -19.48 7.68
N PRO A 308 -12.63 -20.73 8.20
CA PRO A 308 -11.60 -21.71 7.85
C PRO A 308 -11.46 -21.93 6.33
N GLU A 309 -12.58 -22.00 5.62
CA GLU A 309 -12.60 -22.12 4.16
C GLU A 309 -12.06 -20.85 3.47
N GLY A 310 -12.45 -19.66 3.94
CA GLY A 310 -11.95 -18.39 3.45
C GLY A 310 -10.44 -18.25 3.58
N LYS A 311 -9.89 -18.56 4.75
CA LYS A 311 -8.44 -18.51 4.98
C LYS A 311 -7.69 -19.40 3.99
N LYS A 312 -8.19 -20.61 3.75
CA LYS A 312 -7.61 -21.54 2.79
C LYS A 312 -7.65 -20.99 1.36
N GLN A 313 -8.82 -20.55 0.88
CA GLN A 313 -9.00 -20.05 -0.49
C GLN A 313 -8.20 -18.76 -0.75
N ILE A 314 -8.10 -17.88 0.26
CA ILE A 314 -7.25 -16.69 0.19
C ILE A 314 -5.77 -17.08 0.13
N GLN A 315 -5.31 -18.02 0.97
CA GLN A 315 -3.93 -18.49 0.93
C GLN A 315 -3.56 -19.10 -0.43
N GLU A 316 -4.44 -19.92 -1.02
CA GLU A 316 -4.23 -20.49 -2.37
C GLU A 316 -4.05 -19.39 -3.43
N THR A 317 -4.75 -18.26 -3.28
CA THR A 317 -4.62 -17.10 -4.17
C THR A 317 -3.29 -16.38 -3.96
N ILE A 318 -2.87 -16.18 -2.71
CA ILE A 318 -1.58 -15.58 -2.37
C ILE A 318 -0.44 -16.46 -2.89
N ASP A 319 -0.49 -17.77 -2.65
CA ASP A 319 0.50 -18.75 -3.12
C ASP A 319 0.63 -18.72 -4.64
N TYR A 320 -0.49 -18.61 -5.37
CA TYR A 320 -0.47 -18.47 -6.82
C TYR A 320 0.35 -17.25 -7.28
N TYR A 321 0.19 -16.10 -6.61
CA TYR A 321 0.94 -14.88 -6.92
C TYR A 321 2.39 -14.92 -6.42
N MET A 322 2.68 -15.60 -5.33
CA MET A 322 4.06 -15.75 -4.84
C MET A 322 4.87 -16.71 -5.71
N GLU A 323 4.23 -17.74 -6.25
CA GLU A 323 4.82 -18.67 -7.20
C GLU A 323 4.99 -17.98 -8.59
N ASN A 324 4.14 -17.01 -8.97
CA ASN A 324 4.45 -16.08 -10.06
C ASN A 324 5.69 -15.22 -9.75
N ALA A 325 5.79 -14.67 -8.54
CA ALA A 325 6.91 -13.82 -8.12
C ALA A 325 8.23 -14.59 -8.21
N LYS A 326 8.25 -15.84 -7.76
CA LYS A 326 9.38 -16.76 -7.85
C LYS A 326 9.82 -17.01 -9.30
N ILE A 327 8.89 -17.35 -10.21
CA ILE A 327 9.20 -17.56 -11.64
C ILE A 327 9.89 -16.33 -12.23
N MET A 328 9.35 -15.14 -11.97
CA MET A 328 9.93 -13.90 -12.48
C MET A 328 11.31 -13.63 -11.89
N ARG A 329 11.46 -13.79 -10.57
CA ARG A 329 12.73 -13.57 -9.86
C ARG A 329 13.82 -14.50 -10.37
N GLU A 330 13.53 -15.79 -10.52
CA GLU A 330 14.47 -16.77 -11.07
C GLU A 330 14.86 -16.45 -12.52
N THR A 331 13.89 -16.05 -13.35
CA THR A 331 14.17 -15.75 -14.77
C THR A 331 15.02 -14.49 -14.92
N LEU A 332 14.65 -13.41 -14.25
CA LEU A 332 15.39 -12.15 -14.29
C LEU A 332 16.80 -12.30 -13.72
N SER A 333 16.97 -13.11 -12.66
CA SER A 333 18.30 -13.42 -12.11
C SER A 333 19.18 -14.19 -13.09
N LYS A 334 18.62 -15.16 -13.84
CA LYS A 334 19.35 -15.88 -14.91
C LYS A 334 19.75 -14.95 -16.06
N LEU A 335 18.99 -13.89 -16.29
CA LEU A 335 19.31 -12.81 -17.24
C LEU A 335 20.26 -11.75 -16.65
N SER A 336 20.87 -12.01 -15.50
CA SER A 336 21.83 -11.12 -14.82
C SER A 336 21.25 -9.77 -14.36
N TYR A 337 19.93 -9.62 -14.27
CA TYR A 337 19.34 -8.46 -13.61
C TYR A 337 19.57 -8.51 -12.10
N LYS A 338 19.78 -7.35 -11.47
CA LYS A 338 19.76 -7.22 -10.01
C LYS A 338 18.31 -7.09 -9.54
N VAL A 339 17.81 -8.13 -8.87
CA VAL A 339 16.40 -8.27 -8.47
C VAL A 339 16.24 -8.26 -6.95
N TYR A 340 15.43 -7.33 -6.46
CA TYR A 340 15.02 -7.19 -5.07
C TYR A 340 13.51 -7.48 -4.94
N GLY A 341 13.05 -7.75 -3.72
CA GLY A 341 11.65 -8.15 -3.48
C GLY A 341 11.27 -9.50 -4.09
N GLY A 342 9.97 -9.74 -4.25
CA GLY A 342 9.41 -10.98 -4.79
C GLY A 342 9.48 -12.18 -3.84
N VAL A 343 9.69 -11.92 -2.54
CA VAL A 343 9.78 -12.95 -1.48
C VAL A 343 8.75 -12.71 -0.39
N ASN A 344 8.63 -11.47 0.09
CA ASN A 344 7.67 -11.09 1.13
C ASN A 344 6.59 -10.13 0.63
N ALA A 345 6.49 -9.98 -0.70
CA ALA A 345 5.58 -9.06 -1.37
C ALA A 345 5.35 -9.50 -2.82
N PRO A 346 4.21 -9.15 -3.42
CA PRO A 346 3.89 -9.46 -4.81
C PRO A 346 4.57 -8.51 -5.81
N TYR A 347 5.70 -7.90 -5.43
CA TYR A 347 6.45 -6.94 -6.25
C TYR A 347 7.91 -7.32 -6.35
N LEU A 348 8.42 -7.22 -7.58
CA LEU A 348 9.83 -7.32 -7.89
C LEU A 348 10.34 -5.93 -8.24
N TRP A 349 11.48 -5.58 -7.64
CA TRP A 349 12.14 -4.32 -7.84
C TRP A 349 13.48 -4.55 -8.51
N VAL A 350 13.61 -4.08 -9.74
CA VAL A 350 14.66 -4.52 -10.64
C VAL A 350 15.48 -3.31 -11.07
N LYS A 351 16.80 -3.39 -10.90
CA LYS A 351 17.71 -2.35 -11.38
C LYS A 351 17.77 -2.41 -12.90
N THR A 352 17.65 -1.26 -13.55
CA THR A 352 17.84 -1.15 -15.00
C THR A 352 19.29 -1.46 -15.38
N PRO A 353 19.54 -1.99 -16.60
CA PRO A 353 20.89 -2.23 -17.09
C PRO A 353 21.59 -0.89 -17.40
N ASP A 354 22.91 -0.87 -17.21
CA ASP A 354 23.80 0.23 -17.61
C ASP A 354 23.40 1.64 -17.16
N GLY A 355 22.69 1.75 -16.03
CA GLY A 355 22.24 3.03 -15.47
C GLY A 355 21.15 3.71 -16.31
N MET A 356 20.36 2.93 -17.06
CA MET A 356 19.28 3.47 -17.90
C MET A 356 18.17 4.12 -17.09
N ASP A 357 17.69 5.27 -17.57
CA ASP A 357 16.52 5.94 -17.02
C ASP A 357 15.27 5.04 -16.94
N SER A 358 14.51 5.15 -15.86
CA SER A 358 13.32 4.34 -15.57
C SER A 358 12.25 4.43 -16.66
N TRP A 359 11.95 5.63 -17.18
CA TRP A 359 10.97 5.84 -18.24
C TRP A 359 11.48 5.34 -19.58
N LYS A 360 12.75 5.56 -19.87
CA LYS A 360 13.40 5.01 -21.06
C LYS A 360 13.35 3.48 -21.07
N PHE A 361 13.62 2.84 -19.93
CA PHE A 361 13.52 1.38 -19.82
C PHE A 361 12.07 0.89 -19.98
N PHE A 362 11.10 1.59 -19.38
CA PHE A 362 9.67 1.31 -19.59
C PHE A 362 9.29 1.30 -21.08
N GLU A 363 9.70 2.33 -21.82
CA GLU A 363 9.42 2.42 -23.26
C GLU A 363 10.10 1.27 -24.02
N GLN A 364 11.35 0.97 -23.71
CA GLN A 364 12.07 -0.12 -24.36
C GLN A 364 11.43 -1.49 -24.13
N LEU A 365 10.91 -1.75 -22.93
CA LEU A 365 10.21 -3.00 -22.62
C LEU A 365 8.87 -3.09 -23.37
N LEU A 366 8.11 -1.98 -23.38
CA LEU A 366 6.81 -1.90 -24.05
C LEU A 366 6.95 -2.08 -25.57
N TYR A 367 7.82 -1.31 -26.20
CA TYR A 367 8.01 -1.35 -27.66
C TYR A 367 8.83 -2.56 -28.11
N GLY A 368 9.79 -3.01 -27.30
CA GLY A 368 10.68 -4.11 -27.64
C GLY A 368 10.03 -5.48 -27.53
N CYS A 369 9.18 -5.70 -26.53
CA CYS A 369 8.61 -7.02 -26.27
C CYS A 369 7.15 -7.03 -25.79
N GLY A 370 6.48 -5.87 -25.78
CA GLY A 370 5.05 -5.78 -25.44
C GLY A 370 4.76 -6.07 -23.96
N VAL A 371 5.73 -5.86 -23.07
CA VAL A 371 5.56 -6.04 -21.61
C VAL A 371 5.54 -4.68 -20.92
N VAL A 372 4.52 -4.46 -20.08
CA VAL A 372 4.38 -3.24 -19.27
C VAL A 372 4.99 -3.46 -17.90
N CYS A 373 5.90 -2.57 -17.49
CA CYS A 373 6.36 -2.43 -16.12
C CYS A 373 5.89 -1.09 -15.52
N THR A 374 6.29 -0.79 -14.28
CA THR A 374 6.15 0.55 -13.71
C THR A 374 7.53 1.20 -13.60
N PRO A 375 7.77 2.39 -14.19
CA PRO A 375 9.04 3.10 -14.05
C PRO A 375 9.29 3.49 -12.59
N GLY A 376 10.48 3.21 -12.09
CA GLY A 376 10.80 3.34 -10.68
C GLY A 376 10.76 4.77 -10.15
N VAL A 377 11.18 5.75 -10.95
CA VAL A 377 11.14 7.19 -10.62
C VAL A 377 9.75 7.70 -10.22
N GLY A 378 8.69 7.02 -10.65
CA GLY A 378 7.32 7.33 -10.23
C GLY A 378 7.04 7.14 -8.73
N PHE A 379 7.92 6.45 -8.01
CA PHE A 379 7.82 6.19 -6.57
C PHE A 379 8.73 7.10 -5.73
N GLY A 380 9.39 8.07 -6.34
CA GLY A 380 10.32 8.99 -5.69
C GLY A 380 11.73 8.96 -6.29
N PRO A 381 12.61 9.89 -5.88
CA PRO A 381 13.92 10.08 -6.51
C PRO A 381 14.85 8.87 -6.38
N SER A 382 14.82 8.14 -5.26
CA SER A 382 15.58 6.88 -5.13
C SER A 382 15.01 5.73 -5.99
N GLY A 383 13.90 5.98 -6.67
CA GLY A 383 13.31 5.09 -7.66
C GLY A 383 13.97 5.14 -9.04
N GLU A 384 14.73 6.19 -9.35
CA GLU A 384 15.39 6.36 -10.66
C GLU A 384 16.41 5.25 -10.92
N GLY A 385 16.48 4.77 -12.17
CA GLY A 385 17.32 3.64 -12.54
C GLY A 385 16.76 2.28 -12.12
N TYR A 386 15.50 2.21 -11.67
CA TYR A 386 14.78 0.97 -11.37
C TYR A 386 13.45 0.86 -12.11
N PHE A 387 12.87 -0.33 -12.11
CA PHE A 387 11.48 -0.56 -12.49
C PHE A 387 10.85 -1.64 -11.62
N ARG A 388 9.52 -1.58 -11.49
CA ARG A 388 8.73 -2.56 -10.74
C ARG A 388 7.98 -3.49 -11.68
N LEU A 389 7.95 -4.77 -11.35
CA LEU A 389 7.00 -5.76 -11.89
C LEU A 389 6.09 -6.27 -10.77
N THR A 390 4.81 -6.44 -11.06
CA THR A 390 3.84 -7.08 -10.16
C THR A 390 3.68 -8.57 -10.49
N SER A 391 3.47 -9.40 -9.46
CA SER A 391 3.17 -10.83 -9.63
C SER A 391 1.69 -11.14 -9.78
N PHE A 392 0.83 -10.11 -9.75
CA PHE A 392 -0.60 -10.20 -9.99
C PHE A 392 -1.02 -10.49 -11.45
N GLY A 393 -0.22 -11.24 -12.21
CA GLY A 393 -0.58 -11.67 -13.57
C GLY A 393 -1.18 -13.07 -13.61
N ASN A 394 -1.82 -13.43 -14.72
CA ASN A 394 -2.06 -14.84 -15.03
C ASN A 394 -0.72 -15.55 -15.23
N ARG A 395 -0.58 -16.77 -14.71
CA ARG A 395 0.65 -17.57 -14.73
C ARG A 395 1.24 -17.72 -16.13
N GLU A 396 0.37 -17.95 -17.11
CA GLU A 396 0.72 -18.11 -18.51
C GLU A 396 1.26 -16.81 -19.09
N ASP A 397 0.61 -15.68 -18.79
CA ASP A 397 1.07 -14.35 -19.21
C ASP A 397 2.39 -13.98 -18.50
N VAL A 398 2.58 -14.37 -17.24
CA VAL A 398 3.84 -14.21 -16.51
C VAL A 398 4.96 -14.99 -17.18
N ARG A 399 4.75 -16.29 -17.49
CA ARG A 399 5.72 -17.12 -18.20
C ARG A 399 6.06 -16.57 -19.58
N GLU A 400 5.03 -16.14 -20.32
CA GLU A 400 5.20 -15.54 -21.64
C GLU A 400 5.95 -14.22 -21.58
N ALA A 401 5.63 -13.34 -20.63
CA ALA A 401 6.37 -12.09 -20.42
C ALA A 401 7.84 -12.37 -20.11
N MET A 402 8.12 -13.32 -19.22
CA MET A 402 9.50 -13.71 -18.89
C MET A 402 10.26 -14.28 -20.09
N ARG A 403 9.63 -15.13 -20.92
CA ARG A 403 10.20 -15.61 -22.19
C ARG A 403 10.53 -14.46 -23.14
N ARG A 404 9.59 -13.53 -23.33
CA ARG A 404 9.77 -12.35 -24.20
C ARG A 404 10.89 -11.44 -23.72
N ILE A 405 11.02 -11.22 -22.41
CA ILE A 405 12.11 -10.44 -21.83
C ILE A 405 13.46 -11.13 -22.06
N ALA A 406 13.53 -12.46 -21.90
CA ALA A 406 14.74 -13.22 -22.17
C ALA A 406 15.19 -13.10 -23.63
N GLU A 407 14.27 -13.33 -24.58
CA GLU A 407 14.55 -13.23 -26.02
C GLU A 407 14.92 -11.80 -26.45
N TRP A 408 14.27 -10.79 -25.86
CA TRP A 408 14.58 -9.40 -26.12
C TRP A 408 15.94 -8.99 -25.57
N SER A 409 16.30 -9.46 -24.36
CA SER A 409 17.57 -9.12 -23.71
C SER A 409 18.77 -9.74 -24.43
N LEU A 410 18.62 -10.91 -25.08
CA LEU A 410 19.67 -11.57 -25.85
C LEU A 410 19.93 -10.94 -27.24
N LYS A 411 19.03 -10.08 -27.72
CA LYS A 411 19.15 -9.41 -29.02
C LYS A 411 19.82 -8.03 -28.94
N LYS A 412 20.01 -7.53 -27.72
CA LYS A 412 20.85 -6.36 -27.43
C LYS A 412 22.27 -6.83 -27.16
#